data_AF-A0A968NS53-F1
#
_entry.id   AF-A0A968NS53-F1
#
_cell.length_a   1.000
_cell.length_b   1.000
_cell.length_c   1.000
_cell.angle_alpha   90.00
_cell.angle_beta   90.00
_cell.angle_gamma   90.00
#
_symmetry.space_group_name_H-M   'P 1'
#
loop_
_entity.id
_entity.type
_entity.pdbx_description
1 polymer ?
#
loop_
_entity_poly.entity_id
_entity_poly.type
_entity_poly.pdbx_seq_one_letter_code
_entity_poly.pdbx_strand_id
1 'polypeptide(L)'
;MLGDRIWLGRFSTGTEHKFSALENTKVIFEFDSLRDILYPEFTEFWQERKATDRAIEQWMNELEPETLSARLCYRNLRKGIDREHSLWFGLTHFFNHQTHHRAQATTLLQQLGYDYGATDFLLMYDIAKDFI
;
A
#
# COMPACT_ATOMS: atom_id res chain seq x y z
N MET A 1 4.66 -5.24 0.17
CA MET A 1 5.26 -5.17 -1.18
C MET A 1 4.34 -5.71 -2.27
N LEU A 2 4.15 -7.03 -2.42
CA LEU A 2 3.24 -7.59 -3.44
C LEU A 2 1.82 -7.03 -3.32
N GLY A 3 1.24 -7.09 -2.11
CA GLY A 3 -0.07 -6.51 -1.83
C GLY A 3 -0.15 -5.01 -2.15
N ASP A 4 0.91 -4.26 -1.89
CA ASP A 4 0.93 -2.82 -2.18
C ASP A 4 0.85 -2.56 -3.69
N ARG A 5 1.68 -3.24 -4.48
CA ARG A 5 1.74 -3.07 -5.94
C ARG A 5 0.47 -3.54 -6.65
N ILE A 6 -0.22 -4.55 -6.11
CA ILE A 6 -1.54 -4.96 -6.60
C ILE A 6 -2.56 -3.84 -6.37
N TRP A 7 -2.58 -3.26 -5.18
CA TRP A 7 -3.50 -2.18 -4.86
C TRP A 7 -3.20 -0.89 -5.63
N LEU A 8 -1.94 -0.53 -5.80
CA LEU A 8 -1.54 0.61 -6.64
C LEU A 8 -2.00 0.44 -8.10
N GLY A 9 -1.94 -0.79 -8.65
CA GLY A 9 -2.50 -1.09 -9.97
C GLY A 9 -4.02 -0.88 -10.04
N ARG A 10 -4.75 -1.19 -8.95
CA ARG A 10 -6.19 -0.93 -8.87
C ARG A 10 -6.47 0.56 -8.81
N PHE A 11 -5.72 1.32 -8.02
CA PHE A 11 -5.90 2.77 -7.92
C PHE A 11 -5.56 3.49 -9.22
N SER A 12 -4.58 3.01 -9.99
CA SER A 12 -4.19 3.65 -11.25
C SER A 12 -5.15 3.39 -12.42
N THR A 13 -5.87 2.27 -12.39
CA THR A 13 -6.72 1.83 -13.53
C THR A 13 -8.21 1.77 -13.22
N GLY A 14 -8.56 1.61 -11.94
CA GLY A 14 -9.93 1.34 -11.51
C GLY A 14 -10.79 2.57 -11.26
N THR A 15 -10.24 3.77 -11.40
CA THR A 15 -10.99 5.02 -11.25
C THR A 15 -10.87 5.90 -12.49
N GLU A 16 -11.79 6.85 -12.63
CA GLU A 16 -11.79 7.80 -13.74
C GLU A 16 -10.65 8.82 -13.64
N HIS A 17 -10.18 9.08 -12.41
CA HIS A 17 -9.06 9.96 -12.15
C HIS A 17 -7.73 9.33 -12.58
N LYS A 18 -6.83 10.15 -13.10
CA LYS A 18 -5.46 9.75 -13.47
C LYS A 18 -4.49 10.41 -12.51
N PHE A 19 -3.56 9.59 -12.01
CA PHE A 19 -2.55 9.99 -11.04
C PHE A 19 -1.17 9.85 -11.66
N SER A 20 -0.48 10.96 -11.89
CA SER A 20 0.85 10.97 -12.52
C SER A 20 1.87 10.18 -11.71
N ALA A 21 1.78 10.24 -10.38
CA ALA A 21 2.62 9.47 -9.47
C ALA A 21 2.52 7.95 -9.70
N LEU A 22 1.38 7.46 -10.20
CA LEU A 22 1.16 6.03 -10.42
C LEU A 22 1.51 5.55 -11.84
N GLU A 23 1.73 6.45 -12.81
CA GLU A 23 2.02 6.08 -14.20
C GLU A 23 3.34 5.32 -14.36
N ASN A 24 4.38 5.75 -13.65
CA ASN A 24 5.71 5.15 -13.70
C ASN A 24 6.00 4.20 -12.52
N THR A 25 4.96 3.88 -11.74
CA THR A 25 5.10 2.99 -10.60
C THR A 25 5.05 1.53 -11.06
N LYS A 26 5.96 0.71 -10.54
CA LYS A 26 5.94 -0.75 -10.76
C LYS A 26 4.73 -1.35 -10.05
N VAL A 27 3.61 -1.40 -10.75
CA VAL A 27 2.37 -2.06 -10.30
C VAL A 27 2.33 -3.52 -10.72
N ILE A 28 1.44 -4.29 -10.10
CA ILE A 28 1.25 -5.72 -10.42
C ILE A 28 -0.22 -5.95 -10.75
N PHE A 29 -0.50 -6.34 -11.98
CA PHE A 29 -1.84 -6.72 -12.43
C PHE A 29 -2.05 -8.24 -12.40
N GLU A 30 -0.97 -9.02 -12.45
CA GLU A 30 -1.01 -10.48 -12.50
C GLU A 30 0.08 -11.05 -11.60
N PHE A 31 -0.23 -12.13 -10.88
CA PHE A 31 0.68 -12.87 -10.02
C PHE A 31 0.13 -14.29 -9.80
N ASP A 32 1.01 -15.25 -9.58
CA ASP A 32 0.62 -16.66 -9.44
C ASP A 32 0.14 -16.95 -8.01
N SER A 33 0.86 -16.44 -7.01
CA SER A 33 0.57 -16.68 -5.61
C SER A 33 0.80 -15.47 -4.72
N LEU A 34 -0.01 -15.35 -3.65
CA LEU A 34 0.26 -14.38 -2.58
C LEU A 34 1.53 -14.71 -1.78
N ARG A 35 2.16 -15.86 -2.07
CA ARG A 35 3.44 -16.29 -1.50
C ARG A 35 4.63 -15.97 -2.41
N ASP A 36 4.40 -15.34 -3.56
CA ASP A 36 5.47 -15.04 -4.51
C ASP A 36 6.50 -14.11 -3.89
N ILE A 37 7.76 -14.52 -3.97
CA ILE A 37 8.90 -13.70 -3.55
C ILE A 37 9.31 -12.84 -4.74
N LEU A 38 8.89 -11.58 -4.72
CA LEU A 38 9.23 -10.63 -5.79
C LEU A 38 10.72 -10.31 -5.85
N TYR A 39 11.37 -10.31 -4.70
CA TYR A 39 12.77 -9.91 -4.51
C TYR A 39 13.41 -10.86 -3.51
N PRO A 40 14.18 -11.87 -3.96
CA PRO A 40 14.85 -12.81 -3.08
C PRO A 40 15.92 -12.15 -2.21
N GLU A 41 16.58 -11.13 -2.75
CA GLU A 41 17.64 -10.39 -2.07
C GLU A 41 17.09 -9.20 -1.30
N PHE A 42 17.45 -9.11 -0.01
CA PHE A 42 16.96 -8.04 0.87
C PHE A 42 17.35 -6.64 0.37
N THR A 43 18.55 -6.48 -0.20
CA THR A 43 19.02 -5.19 -0.73
C THR A 43 18.13 -4.68 -1.86
N GLU A 44 17.77 -5.55 -2.80
CA GLU A 44 16.88 -5.21 -3.90
C GLU A 44 15.46 -4.94 -3.39
N PHE A 45 14.96 -5.81 -2.51
CA PHE A 45 13.67 -5.61 -1.84
C PHE A 45 13.58 -4.23 -1.17
N TRP A 46 14.62 -3.82 -0.44
CA TRP A 46 14.67 -2.56 0.28
C TRP A 46 14.69 -1.34 -0.66
N GLN A 47 15.45 -1.41 -1.76
CA GLN A 47 15.46 -0.36 -2.77
C GLN A 47 14.07 -0.19 -3.39
N GLU A 48 13.43 -1.30 -3.75
CA GLU A 48 12.13 -1.31 -4.40
C GLU A 48 11.01 -0.90 -3.44
N ARG A 49 11.13 -1.25 -2.15
CA ARG A 49 10.21 -0.76 -1.10
C ARG A 49 10.26 0.76 -0.99
N LYS A 50 11.46 1.35 -0.89
CA LYS A 50 11.63 2.81 -0.84
C LYS A 50 11.08 3.51 -2.10
N ALA A 51 11.26 2.91 -3.27
CA ALA A 51 10.68 3.45 -4.51
C ALA A 51 9.15 3.41 -4.48
N THR A 52 8.57 2.33 -3.93
CA THR A 52 7.12 2.19 -3.76
C THR A 52 6.58 3.20 -2.74
N ASP A 53 7.30 3.47 -1.66
CA ASP A 53 6.92 4.46 -0.65
C ASP A 53 6.87 5.87 -1.23
N ARG A 54 7.89 6.27 -2.00
CA ARG A 54 7.90 7.57 -2.69
C ARG A 54 6.74 7.73 -3.66
N ALA A 55 6.38 6.67 -4.38
CA ALA A 55 5.22 6.70 -5.27
C ALA A 55 3.92 6.87 -4.49
N ILE A 56 3.77 6.21 -3.32
CA ILE A 56 2.61 6.39 -2.44
C ILE A 56 2.56 7.83 -1.92
N GLU A 57 3.66 8.38 -1.43
CA GLU A 57 3.73 9.76 -0.94
C GLU A 57 3.36 10.77 -2.03
N GLN A 58 3.94 10.63 -3.23
CA GLN A 58 3.61 11.49 -4.38
C GLN A 58 2.14 11.36 -4.76
N TRP A 59 1.61 10.14 -4.80
CA TRP A 59 0.21 9.91 -5.10
C TRP A 59 -0.73 10.53 -4.05
N MET A 60 -0.39 10.46 -2.76
CA MET A 60 -1.16 11.12 -1.70
C MET A 60 -1.24 12.64 -1.90
N ASN A 61 -0.18 13.26 -2.43
CA ASN A 61 -0.18 14.69 -2.74
C ASN A 61 -1.01 15.06 -3.98
N GLU A 62 -1.45 14.09 -4.78
CA GLU A 62 -2.35 14.30 -5.93
C GLU A 62 -3.83 14.08 -5.56
N LEU A 63 -4.13 13.62 -4.35
CA LEU A 63 -5.49 13.35 -3.92
C LEU A 63 -6.18 14.62 -3.42
N GLU A 64 -7.24 15.01 -4.13
CA GLU A 64 -8.17 16.05 -3.68
C GLU A 64 -9.37 15.44 -2.92
N PRO A 65 -9.98 16.16 -1.96
CA PRO A 65 -11.12 15.66 -1.18
C PRO A 65 -12.27 15.12 -2.03
N GLU A 66 -12.56 15.74 -3.17
CA GLU A 66 -13.63 15.32 -4.09
C GLU A 66 -13.33 13.97 -4.74
N THR A 67 -12.04 13.70 -4.99
CA THR A 67 -11.56 12.45 -5.62
C THR A 67 -11.80 11.25 -4.70
N LEU A 68 -11.85 11.45 -3.39
CA LEU A 68 -12.09 10.37 -2.42
C LEU A 68 -13.47 9.73 -2.56
N SER A 69 -14.45 10.48 -3.07
CA SER A 69 -15.80 9.98 -3.35
C SER A 69 -15.92 9.28 -4.71
N ALA A 70 -14.90 9.38 -5.55
CA ALA A 70 -14.90 8.79 -6.88
C ALA A 70 -15.03 7.26 -6.81
N ARG A 71 -15.58 6.68 -7.87
CA ARG A 71 -15.76 5.25 -7.98
C ARG A 71 -14.43 4.54 -8.24
N LEU A 72 -14.22 3.42 -7.56
CA LEU A 72 -13.15 2.46 -7.79
C LEU A 72 -13.74 1.10 -8.18
N CYS A 73 -13.49 0.69 -9.42
CA CYS A 73 -13.89 -0.60 -10.00
C CYS A 73 -12.66 -1.46 -10.30
N TYR A 74 -12.66 -2.71 -9.89
CA TYR A 74 -11.62 -3.67 -10.29
C TYR A 74 -12.12 -5.09 -10.21
N ARG A 75 -11.55 -5.97 -11.03
CA ARG A 75 -11.80 -7.41 -10.94
C ARG A 75 -10.88 -8.05 -9.91
N ASN A 76 -11.45 -8.81 -8.97
CA ASN A 76 -10.66 -9.60 -8.04
C ASN A 76 -9.93 -10.70 -8.80
N LEU A 77 -8.61 -10.57 -8.92
CA LEU A 77 -7.73 -11.46 -9.70
C LEU A 77 -7.82 -12.94 -9.31
N ARG A 78 -8.18 -13.28 -8.07
CA ARG A 78 -8.31 -14.69 -7.63
C ARG A 78 -9.69 -15.28 -7.81
N LYS A 79 -10.74 -14.48 -7.72
CA LYS A 79 -12.13 -14.95 -7.72
C LYS A 79 -12.92 -14.57 -8.97
N GLY A 80 -12.36 -13.73 -9.84
CA GLY A 80 -13.05 -13.18 -11.01
C GLY A 80 -14.23 -12.27 -10.68
N ILE A 81 -14.37 -11.85 -9.42
CA ILE A 81 -15.51 -11.07 -8.95
C ILE A 81 -15.22 -9.59 -9.14
N ASP A 82 -16.11 -8.89 -9.84
CA ASP A 82 -16.05 -7.44 -9.97
C ASP A 82 -16.38 -6.77 -8.63
N ARG A 83 -15.55 -5.81 -8.24
CA ARG A 83 -15.70 -5.01 -7.03
C ARG A 83 -15.91 -3.56 -7.44
N GLU A 84 -16.86 -2.92 -6.78
CA GLU A 84 -17.17 -1.50 -6.93
C GLU A 84 -17.41 -0.90 -5.56
N HIS A 85 -16.70 0.18 -5.25
CA HIS A 85 -16.88 1.00 -4.06
C HIS A 85 -16.20 2.36 -4.26
N SER A 86 -16.29 3.27 -3.29
CA SER A 86 -15.58 4.55 -3.34
C SER A 86 -14.07 4.40 -3.17
N LEU A 87 -13.31 5.37 -3.69
CA LEU A 87 -11.86 5.42 -3.57
C LEU A 87 -11.41 5.47 -2.11
N TRP A 88 -12.07 6.27 -1.26
CA TRP A 88 -11.75 6.37 0.17
C TRP A 88 -11.82 5.02 0.89
N PHE A 89 -12.76 4.16 0.51
CA PHE A 89 -12.92 2.85 1.11
C PHE A 89 -11.74 1.93 0.74
N GLY A 90 -11.31 2.00 -0.52
CA GLY A 90 -10.11 1.32 -0.99
C GLY A 90 -8.85 1.82 -0.29
N LEU A 91 -8.70 3.14 -0.15
CA LEU A 91 -7.56 3.77 0.52
C LEU A 91 -7.46 3.38 2.00
N THR A 92 -8.61 3.37 2.69
CA THR A 92 -8.69 2.92 4.09
C THR A 92 -8.27 1.47 4.22
N HIS A 93 -8.77 0.59 3.35
CA HIS A 93 -8.35 -0.81 3.32
C HIS A 93 -6.84 -0.93 3.08
N PHE A 94 -6.29 -0.18 2.13
CA PHE A 94 -4.87 -0.22 1.78
C PHE A 94 -3.95 0.06 2.98
N PHE A 95 -4.15 1.17 3.69
CA PHE A 95 -3.33 1.50 4.86
C PHE A 95 -3.59 0.58 6.06
N ASN A 96 -4.83 0.13 6.24
CA ASN A 96 -5.13 -0.85 7.28
C ASN A 96 -4.44 -2.20 7.01
N HIS A 97 -4.39 -2.63 5.74
CA HIS A 97 -3.70 -3.84 5.31
C HIS A 97 -2.18 -3.75 5.55
N GLN A 98 -1.58 -2.57 5.33
CA GLN A 98 -0.18 -2.33 5.69
C GLN A 98 0.05 -2.44 7.21
N THR A 99 -0.85 -1.88 8.02
CA THR A 99 -0.78 -1.98 9.48
C THR A 99 -0.90 -3.43 9.95
N HIS A 100 -1.80 -4.21 9.36
CA HIS A 100 -1.94 -5.64 9.63
C HIS A 100 -0.63 -6.41 9.38
N HIS A 101 0.02 -6.19 8.22
CA HIS A 101 1.29 -6.86 7.92
C HIS A 101 2.46 -6.35 8.77
N ARG A 102 2.48 -5.07 9.15
CA ARG A 102 3.47 -4.55 10.10
C ARG A 102 3.35 -5.28 11.44
N ALA A 103 2.15 -5.53 11.93
CA ALA A 103 1.94 -6.30 13.16
C ALA A 103 2.46 -7.75 13.08
N GLN A 104 2.35 -8.38 11.91
CA GLN A 104 2.96 -9.71 11.69
C GLN A 104 4.50 -9.64 11.78
N ALA A 105 5.12 -8.63 11.16
CA ALA A 105 6.57 -8.45 11.21
C ALA A 105 7.05 -8.13 12.64
N THR A 106 6.38 -7.24 13.36
CA THR A 106 6.76 -6.89 14.74
C THR A 106 6.61 -8.07 15.70
N THR A 107 5.61 -8.93 15.48
CA THR A 107 5.47 -10.19 16.24
C THR A 107 6.70 -11.08 16.07
N LEU A 108 7.21 -11.25 14.85
CA LEU A 108 8.41 -12.04 14.58
C LEU A 108 9.68 -11.40 15.18
N LEU A 109 9.82 -10.08 15.07
CA LEU A 109 10.94 -9.35 15.69
C LEU A 109 10.92 -9.51 17.22
N GLN A 110 9.75 -9.40 17.85
CA GLN A 110 9.58 -9.62 19.28
C GLN A 110 9.97 -11.05 19.70
N GLN A 111 9.54 -12.07 18.93
CA GLN A 111 9.88 -13.48 19.20
C GLN A 111 11.38 -13.75 19.11
N LEU A 112 12.09 -12.99 18.28
CA LEU A 112 13.55 -13.02 18.15
C LEU A 112 14.28 -12.16 19.20
N GLY A 113 13.55 -11.45 20.07
CA GLY A 113 14.11 -10.59 21.11
C GLY A 113 14.59 -9.22 20.63
N TYR A 114 14.20 -8.79 19.43
CA TYR A 114 14.51 -7.46 18.93
C TYR A 114 13.47 -6.43 19.39
N ASP A 115 13.95 -5.29 19.87
CA ASP A 115 13.13 -4.09 20.03
C ASP A 115 12.92 -3.42 18.66
N TYR A 116 11.66 -3.25 18.29
CA TYR A 116 11.24 -2.63 17.03
C TYR A 116 10.61 -1.24 17.23
N GLY A 117 10.59 -0.74 18.47
CA GLY A 117 10.04 0.57 18.83
C GLY A 117 8.52 0.64 18.88
N ALA A 118 8.00 1.85 19.14
CA ALA A 118 6.57 2.09 19.23
C ALA A 118 5.89 2.00 17.84
N THR A 119 4.76 1.30 17.80
CA THR A 119 3.90 1.21 16.60
C THR A 119 2.45 1.63 16.88
N ASP A 120 2.18 2.09 18.11
CA ASP A 120 0.91 2.69 18.48
C ASP A 120 0.69 3.98 17.69
N PHE A 121 -0.50 4.15 17.11
CA PHE A 121 -0.77 5.25 16.20
C PHE A 121 -0.76 6.61 16.90
N LEU A 122 -1.21 6.71 18.15
CA LEU A 122 -1.19 7.97 18.89
C LEU A 122 0.24 8.35 19.26
N LEU A 123 1.05 7.37 19.68
CA LEU A 123 2.49 7.60 19.90
C LEU A 123 3.20 8.01 18.60
N MET A 124 2.83 7.41 17.46
CA MET A 124 3.38 7.80 16.17
C MET A 124 2.96 9.23 15.75
N TYR A 125 1.74 9.67 16.07
CA TYR A 125 1.31 11.05 15.83
C TYR A 125 2.18 12.05 16.59
N ASP A 126 2.49 11.76 17.85
CA ASP A 126 3.38 12.61 18.65
C ASP A 126 4.80 12.69 18.11
N ILE A 127 5.27 11.66 17.41
CA ILE A 127 6.57 11.64 16.72
C ILE A 127 6.48 12.40 15.38
N ALA A 128 5.36 12.28 14.68
CA ALA A 128 5.18 12.80 13.33
C ALA A 128 4.75 14.27 13.28
N LYS A 129 4.21 14.83 14.37
CA LYS A 129 3.72 16.23 14.42
C LYS A 129 4.78 17.29 14.08
N ASP A 130 6.06 16.95 14.17
CA ASP A 130 7.15 17.85 13.77
C ASP A 130 7.36 17.89 12.23
N PHE A 131 6.65 17.03 11.49
CA PHE A 131 6.71 16.89 10.02
C PHE A 131 5.39 17.26 9.32
N ILE A 132 4.35 17.66 10.07
CA ILE A 132 3.02 18.05 9.59
C ILE A 132 2.78 19.52 9.94
#